data_AF-A0A2X5R6D1-F1
#
_entry.id   AF-A0A2X5R6D1-F1
#
_cell.length_a   1.000
_cell.length_b   1.000
_cell.length_c   1.000
_cell.angle_alpha   90.00
_cell.angle_beta   90.00
_cell.angle_gamma   90.00
#
_symmetry.space_group_name_H-M   'P 1'
#
loop_
_entity.id
_entity.type
_entity.pdbx_description
1 polymer ?
#
loop_
_entity_poly.entity_id
_entity_poly.type
_entity_poly.pdbx_seq_one_letter_code
_entity_poly.pdbx_strand_id
1 'polypeptide(L)' 'MIAHRLSTIEKADEIVVVEDGRIIERGSHAELLEKRGAYAQLHSMQFGQ' A
#
# COMPACT_ATOMS: atom_id res chain seq x y z
N MET A 1 -0.25 10.78 7.83
CA MET A 1 0.88 10.13 8.53
C MET A 1 1.66 9.35 7.49
N ILE A 2 2.98 9.52 7.37
CA ILE A 2 3.80 8.64 6.51
C ILE A 2 4.18 7.44 7.38
N ALA A 3 3.58 6.28 7.12
CA ALA A 3 3.76 5.10 7.94
C ALA A 3 5.02 4.32 7.50
N HIS A 4 5.90 4.01 8.46
CA HIS A 4 7.05 3.12 8.27
C HIS A 4 6.84 1.73 8.90
N ARG A 5 5.67 1.47 9.48
CA ARG A 5 5.33 0.21 10.16
C ARG A 5 4.08 -0.40 9.55
N LEU A 6 4.15 -1.69 9.21
CA LEU A 6 3.07 -2.41 8.54
C LEU A 6 1.75 -2.34 9.31
N SER A 7 1.78 -2.51 10.64
CA SER A 7 0.57 -2.48 11.48
C SER A 7 -0.18 -1.14 11.46
N THR A 8 0.46 -0.06 10.99
CA THR A 8 -0.17 1.25 10.78
C THR A 8 -0.77 1.38 9.38
N ILE A 9 -0.18 0.70 8.39
CA ILE A 9 -0.66 0.65 7.00
C ILE A 9 -1.88 -0.27 6.90
N GLU A 10 -1.84 -1.46 7.53
CA GLU A 10 -2.95 -2.42 7.53
C GLU A 10 -4.23 -1.88 8.18
N LYS A 11 -4.07 -0.95 9.14
CA LYS A 11 -5.19 -0.31 9.86
C LYS A 11 -5.62 1.03 9.25
N ALA A 12 -5.00 1.46 8.16
CA ALA A 12 -5.37 2.70 7.51
C ALA A 12 -6.73 2.53 6.82
N ASP A 13 -7.64 3.48 7.06
CA ASP A 13 -8.95 3.52 6.40
C ASP A 13 -8.81 3.70 4.87
N GLU A 14 -7.75 4.40 4.43
CA GLU A 14 -7.43 4.57 3.02
C GLU A 14 -5.90 4.63 2.83
N ILE A 15 -5.41 3.92 1.82
CA ILE A 15 -4.02 3.92 1.37
C ILE A 15 -3.96 4.53 -0.02
N VAL A 16 -2.96 5.38 -0.24
CA VAL A 16 -2.70 6.04 -1.52
C VAL A 16 -1.28 5.73 -1.95
N VAL A 17 -1.13 5.10 -3.12
CA VAL A 17 0.17 4.84 -3.74
C VAL A 17 0.47 5.97 -4.72
N VAL A 18 1.62 6.60 -4.52
CA VAL A 18 2.09 7.70 -5.35
C VAL A 18 3.36 7.27 -6.07
N GLU A 19 3.37 7.44 -7.39
CA GLU A 19 4.52 7.23 -8.27
C GLU A 19 4.67 8.45 -9.18
N ASP A 20 5.90 8.96 -9.31
CA ASP A 20 6.21 10.17 -10.10
C ASP A 20 5.34 11.40 -9.75
N GLY A 21 4.99 11.54 -8.47
CA GLY A 21 4.12 12.62 -7.98
C GLY A 21 2.64 12.48 -8.37
N ARG A 22 2.22 11.33 -8.90
CA ARG A 22 0.83 11.03 -9.26
C ARG A 22 0.28 9.86 -8.46
N ILE A 23 -1.00 9.92 -8.13
CA ILE A 23 -1.70 8.81 -7.48
C ILE A 23 -1.97 7.74 -8.54
N ILE A 24 -1.35 6.58 -8.37
CA ILE A 24 -1.53 5.43 -9.26
C ILE A 24 -2.51 4.41 -8.69
N GLU A 25 -2.63 4.33 -7.36
CA GLU A 25 -3.60 3.46 -6.70
C GLU A 25 -4.13 4.10 -5.42
N ARG A 26 -5.40 3.80 -5.12
CA ARG A 26 -6.08 4.19 -3.89
C ARG A 26 -7.08 3.11 -3.47
N GLY A 27 -7.20 2.87 -2.17
CA GLY A 27 -8.16 1.94 -1.59
C GLY A 27 -7.73 1.44 -0.21
N SER A 28 -8.49 0.52 0.35
CA SER A 28 -8.10 -0.17 1.58
C SER A 28 -6.95 -1.17 1.34
N HIS A 29 -6.29 -1.60 2.42
CA HIS A 29 -5.23 -2.61 2.38
C HIS A 29 -5.63 -3.87 1.60
N ALA A 30 -6.82 -4.41 1.89
CA ALA A 30 -7.34 -5.60 1.23
C ALA A 30 -7.57 -5.37 -0.27
N GLU A 31 -8.23 -4.28 -0.64
CA GLU A 31 -8.52 -3.97 -2.04
C GLU A 31 -7.23 -3.79 -2.87
N LEU A 32 -6.21 -3.16 -2.30
CA LEU A 32 -4.94 -2.95 -2.99
C LEU A 32 -4.08 -4.23 -3.09
N LEU A 33 -4.19 -5.13 -2.10
CA LEU A 33 -3.58 -6.46 -2.19
C LEU A 33 -4.24 -7.32 -3.27
N GLU A 34 -5.57 -7.30 -3.34
CA GLU A 34 -6.32 -8.07 -4.34
C GLU A 34 -6.03 -7.60 -5.77
N LYS A 35 -5.83 -6.29 -5.97
CA LYS A 35 -5.44 -5.72 -7.27
C LYS A 35 -4.08 -6.20 -7.77
N ARG A 36 -3.23 -6.76 -6.89
CA ARG A 36 -1.86 -7.21 -7.20
C ARG A 36 -1.04 -6.12 -7.93
N GLY A 37 -1.31 -4.87 -7.61
CA GLY A 37 -0.71 -3.68 -8.24
C GLY A 37 0.66 -3.31 -7.68
N ALA A 38 1.02 -2.03 -7.81
CA ALA A 38 2.24 -1.47 -7.24
C ALA A 38 2.25 -1.59 -5.71
N TYR A 39 1.10 -1.40 -5.06
CA TYR A 39 0.96 -1.62 -3.62
C TYR A 39 1.37 -3.04 -3.20
N ALA A 40 0.82 -4.06 -3.86
CA ALA A 40 1.06 -5.46 -3.51
C ALA A 40 2.52 -5.87 -3.77
N GLN A 41 3.14 -5.35 -4.83
CA GLN A 41 4.56 -5.57 -5.13
C GLN A 41 5.45 -4.94 -4.05
N LEU A 42 5.21 -3.69 -3.68
CA LEU A 42 5.92 -3.01 -2.59
C LEU A 42 5.75 -3.76 -1.26
N HIS A 43 4.52 -4.22 -0.99
CA HIS A 43 4.21 -5.01 0.20
C HIS A 43 5.02 -6.31 0.22
N SER A 44 5.07 -7.06 -0.88
CA SER A 44 5.85 -8.30 -1.00
C SER A 44 7.36 -8.06 -0.89
N MET A 45 7.89 -6.94 -1.39
CA MET A 45 9.33 -6.64 -1.38
C MET A 45 9.83 -6.16 -0.02
N GLN A 46 9.05 -5.35 0.70
CA GLN A 46 9.46 -4.81 2.00
C GLN A 46 9.08 -5.69 3.19
N PHE A 47 8.07 -6.55 3.04
CA PHE A 47 7.48 -7.29 4.15
C PHE A 47 7.30 -8.79 3.88
N GLY A 48 7.76 -9.30 2.74
CA GLY A 48 7.82 -10.75 2.49
C GLY A 48 8.89 -11.42 3.36
N GLN A 49 8.45 -12.20 4.34
CA GLN A 49 9.24 -13.29 4.95
C GLN A 49 8.87 -14.62 4.32
#